data_AF-A0A6C0D513-F1
#
_entry.id   AF-A0A6C0D513-F1
#
_cell.length_a   1.000
_cell.length_b   1.000
_cell.length_c   1.000
_cell.angle_alpha   90.00
_cell.angle_beta   90.00
_cell.angle_gamma   90.00
#
_symmetry.space_group_name_H-M   'P 1'
#
loop_
_entity.id
_entity.type
_entity.pdbx_description
1 polymer ?
#
loop_
_entity_poly.entity_id
_entity_poly.type
_entity_poly.pdbx_seq_one_letter_code
_entity_poly.pdbx_strand_id
1 'polypeptide(L)'
;MSDVKFDQTIWGPHYWFFLNTVAESYPNHPNVVTKRKYYDLIQNMPLFIPVPDMGDTFAEMLDKYPVTPYLDCRESFVRWVHFIHNKFNVMLGKKEMSLAKALDTYRAEYKPKPIYLSETIRMRRHYLYISFILILCFLIYWYY
;
A
#
# COMPACT_ATOMS: atom_id res chain seq x y z
N MET A 1 29.65 0.53 -11.58
CA MET A 1 28.27 0.31 -11.12
C MET A 1 27.48 1.51 -11.60
N SER A 2 26.59 1.37 -12.58
CA SER A 2 25.74 2.50 -13.01
C SER A 2 24.93 2.98 -11.80
N ASP A 3 24.96 4.27 -11.53
CA ASP A 3 24.29 4.90 -10.39
C ASP A 3 22.78 4.64 -10.49
N VAL A 4 22.26 3.69 -9.70
CA VAL A 4 20.85 3.31 -9.75
C VAL A 4 20.08 4.42 -9.04
N LYS A 5 19.52 5.35 -9.82
CA LYS A 5 18.68 6.42 -9.29
C LYS A 5 17.41 5.83 -8.67
N PHE A 6 17.16 6.13 -7.39
CA PHE A 6 15.98 5.66 -6.67
C PHE A 6 14.70 6.31 -7.21
N ASP A 7 14.00 5.61 -8.11
CA ASP A 7 12.72 6.06 -8.67
C ASP A 7 11.63 6.10 -7.59
N GLN A 8 11.09 7.30 -7.37
CA GLN A 8 10.03 7.60 -6.40
C GLN A 8 8.74 6.81 -6.64
N THR A 9 8.47 6.43 -7.90
CA THR A 9 7.30 5.62 -8.25
C THR A 9 7.41 4.19 -7.75
N ILE A 10 8.64 3.71 -7.52
CA ILE A 10 8.92 2.35 -7.04
C ILE A 10 8.95 2.34 -5.51
N TRP A 11 9.82 3.10 -4.87
CA TRP A 11 9.99 3.02 -3.41
C TRP A 11 8.88 3.75 -2.62
N GLY A 12 8.32 4.82 -3.17
CA GLY A 12 7.32 5.66 -2.50
C GLY A 12 6.09 4.88 -2.01
N PRO A 13 5.41 4.09 -2.86
CA PRO A 13 4.28 3.28 -2.44
C PRO A 13 4.60 2.33 -1.28
N HIS A 14 5.81 1.74 -1.24
CA HIS A 14 6.23 0.85 -0.16
C HIS A 14 6.42 1.59 1.17
N TYR A 15 6.97 2.80 1.15
CA TYR A 15 7.12 3.63 2.35
C TYR A 15 5.75 4.06 2.89
N TRP A 16 4.85 4.50 2.01
CA TRP A 16 3.49 4.85 2.42
C TRP A 16 2.72 3.63 2.92
N PHE A 17 2.87 2.47 2.29
CA PHE A 17 2.27 1.23 2.77
C PHE A 17 2.76 0.87 4.19
N PHE A 18 4.07 0.97 4.43
CA PHE A 18 4.65 0.77 5.75
C PHE A 18 4.08 1.76 6.78
N LEU A 19 4.05 3.06 6.48
CA LEU A 19 3.51 4.08 7.40
C LEU A 19 2.03 3.87 7.71
N ASN A 20 1.21 3.49 6.71
CA ASN A 20 -0.19 3.13 6.94
C ASN A 20 -0.31 1.92 7.86
N THR A 21 0.56 0.92 7.71
CA THR A 21 0.61 -0.26 8.59
C THR A 21 0.99 0.10 10.01
N VAL A 22 2.00 0.96 10.18
CA VAL A 22 2.39 1.48 11.49
C VAL A 22 1.23 2.24 12.13
N ALA A 23 0.47 3.04 11.36
CA ALA A 23 -0.68 3.78 11.86
C ALA A 23 -1.87 2.90 12.23
N GLU A 24 -2.28 1.97 11.36
CA GLU A 24 -3.41 1.06 11.63
C GLU A 24 -3.10 0.09 12.79
N SER A 25 -1.83 -0.28 13.00
CA SER A 25 -1.40 -1.12 14.12
C SER A 25 -1.16 -0.35 15.44
N TYR A 26 -1.17 0.99 15.42
CA TYR A 26 -0.94 1.80 16.62
C TYR A 26 -1.98 1.51 17.72
N PRO A 27 -1.65 1.51 19.02
CA PRO A 27 -2.64 1.23 20.06
C PRO A 27 -3.74 2.31 20.15
N ASN A 28 -4.95 1.91 20.55
CA ASN A 28 -6.03 2.86 20.85
C ASN A 28 -5.70 3.72 22.08
N HIS A 29 -4.99 3.15 23.06
CA HIS A 29 -4.56 3.82 24.29
C HIS A 29 -3.05 3.60 24.49
N PRO A 30 -2.20 4.35 23.78
CA PRO A 30 -0.74 4.23 23.87
C PRO A 30 -0.21 4.85 25.16
N ASN A 31 0.75 4.19 25.80
CA ASN A 31 1.48 4.77 26.93
C ASN A 31 2.56 5.77 26.45
N VAL A 32 3.16 6.50 27.39
CA VAL A 32 4.18 7.53 27.10
C VAL A 32 5.37 6.97 26.31
N VAL A 33 5.82 5.75 26.63
CA VAL A 33 6.93 5.09 25.94
C VAL A 33 6.57 4.77 24.49
N THR A 34 5.37 4.24 24.25
CA THR A 34 4.87 3.96 22.91
C THR A 34 4.75 5.25 22.09
N LYS A 35 4.16 6.31 22.65
CA LYS A 35 4.08 7.62 21.99
C LYS A 35 5.47 8.12 21.59
N ARG A 36 6.45 8.02 22.50
CA ARG A 36 7.82 8.44 22.23
C ARG A 36 8.48 7.65 21.09
N LYS A 37 8.33 6.33 21.07
CA LYS A 37 8.89 5.48 20.01
C LYS A 37 8.30 5.81 18.63
N TYR A 38 7.00 6.06 18.56
CA TYR A 38 6.32 6.41 17.31
C TYR A 38 6.68 7.83 16.87
N TYR A 39 6.80 8.77 17.81
CA TYR A 39 7.35 10.09 17.55
C TYR A 39 8.75 10.01 16.94
N ASP A 40 9.67 9.27 17.58
CA ASP A 40 11.05 9.13 17.13
C ASP A 40 11.11 8.42 15.76
N LEU A 41 10.25 7.44 15.49
CA LEU A 41 10.13 6.82 14.16
C LEU A 41 9.79 7.88 13.10
N ILE A 42 8.73 8.65 13.32
CA ILE A 42 8.25 9.67 12.38
C ILE A 42 9.27 10.79 12.20
N GLN A 43 9.86 11.28 13.29
CA GLN A 43 10.83 12.37 13.25
C GLN A 43 12.11 11.98 12.51
N ASN A 44 12.50 10.71 12.56
CA ASN A 44 13.68 10.20 11.87
C ASN A 44 13.37 9.69 10.45
N MET A 45 12.11 9.64 9.99
CA MET A 45 11.76 9.20 8.64
C MET A 45 12.53 9.93 7.52
N PRO A 46 12.77 11.26 7.57
CA PRO A 46 13.58 11.96 6.57
C PRO A 46 14.94 11.32 6.31
N LEU A 47 15.59 10.79 7.35
CA LEU A 47 16.92 10.18 7.27
C LEU A 47 16.95 8.89 6.45
N PHE A 48 15.80 8.23 6.31
CA PHE A 48 15.67 6.96 5.60
C PHE A 48 15.15 7.15 4.17
N ILE A 49 14.80 8.37 3.77
CA ILE A 49 14.35 8.65 2.40
C ILE A 49 15.58 8.68 1.47
N PRO A 50 15.61 7.87 0.39
CA PRO A 50 16.80 7.70 -0.43
C PRO A 50 17.12 8.91 -1.34
N VAL A 51 16.20 9.88 -1.43
CA VAL A 51 16.34 11.09 -2.25
C VAL A 51 16.41 12.30 -1.31
N PRO A 52 17.57 12.98 -1.19
CA PRO A 52 17.79 14.06 -0.21
C PRO A 52 16.71 15.15 -0.24
N ASP A 53 16.40 15.71 -1.42
CA ASP A 53 15.38 16.76 -1.58
C ASP A 53 13.99 16.33 -1.05
N MET A 54 13.65 15.04 -1.18
CA MET A 54 12.41 14.50 -0.64
C MET A 54 12.48 14.29 0.87
N GLY A 55 13.65 13.95 1.41
CA GLY A 55 13.92 13.92 2.85
C GLY A 55 13.73 15.29 3.47
N ASP A 56 14.34 16.32 2.87
CA ASP A 56 14.21 17.72 3.30
C ASP A 56 12.76 18.20 3.24
N THR A 57 12.06 17.89 2.14
CA THR A 57 10.62 18.18 2.01
C THR A 57 9.80 17.50 3.11
N PHE A 58 10.14 16.25 3.48
CA PHE A 58 9.45 15.56 4.57
C PHE A 58 9.75 16.22 5.93
N ALA A 59 10.99 16.65 6.17
CA ALA A 59 11.36 17.38 7.38
C ALA A 59 10.57 18.69 7.51
N GLU A 60 10.47 19.48 6.44
CA GLU A 60 9.64 20.70 6.40
C GLU A 60 8.15 20.41 6.70
N MET A 61 7.63 19.27 6.22
CA MET A 61 6.26 18.85 6.51
C MET A 61 6.07 18.52 8.00
N LEU A 62 7.08 17.93 8.66
CA LEU A 62 7.03 17.66 10.09
C LEU A 62 7.03 18.96 10.91
N ASP A 63 7.82 19.95 10.51
CA ASP A 63 7.86 21.26 11.16
C ASP A 63 6.53 21.99 11.04
N LYS A 64 5.91 21.93 9.85
CA LYS A 64 4.62 22.57 9.59
C LYS A 64 3.43 21.83 10.22
N TYR A 65 3.51 20.50 10.29
CA TYR A 65 2.42 19.63 10.72
C TYR A 65 2.92 18.58 11.71
N PRO A 66 3.28 18.99 12.95
CA PRO A 66 3.88 18.09 13.93
C PRO A 66 2.95 16.91 14.26
N VAL A 67 3.52 15.73 14.43
CA VAL A 67 2.77 14.49 14.72
C VAL A 67 2.30 14.39 16.17
N THR A 68 2.96 15.10 17.10
CA THR A 68 2.73 15.03 18.55
C THR A 68 1.26 15.03 18.98
N PRO A 69 0.39 15.96 18.54
CA PRO A 69 -1.02 15.97 18.96
C PRO A 69 -1.85 14.81 18.39
N TYR A 70 -1.32 14.05 17.44
CA TYR A 70 -2.01 12.93 16.80
C TYR A 70 -1.61 11.57 17.38
N LEU A 71 -0.66 11.52 18.31
CA LEU A 71 -0.19 10.28 18.93
C LEU A 71 -1.02 9.84 20.16
N ASP A 72 -2.13 10.51 20.44
CA ASP A 72 -2.99 10.17 21.59
C ASP A 72 -3.81 8.90 21.37
N CYS A 73 -4.16 8.56 20.12
CA CYS A 73 -4.85 7.32 19.78
C CYS A 73 -4.61 6.93 18.31
N ARG A 74 -4.92 5.66 17.98
CA ARG A 74 -4.87 5.11 16.62
C ARG A 74 -5.55 5.99 15.59
N GLU A 75 -6.78 6.42 15.87
CA GLU A 75 -7.58 7.16 14.89
C GLU A 75 -6.91 8.49 14.50
N SER A 76 -6.46 9.26 15.49
CA SER A 76 -5.75 10.53 15.25
C SER A 76 -4.48 10.30 14.44
N PHE A 77 -3.71 9.25 14.75
CA PHE A 77 -2.47 8.97 14.03
C PHE A 77 -2.71 8.52 12.59
N VAL A 78 -3.73 7.68 12.35
CA VAL A 78 -4.17 7.30 10.99
C VAL A 78 -4.58 8.53 10.18
N ARG A 79 -5.33 9.45 10.78
CA ARG A 79 -5.74 10.71 10.14
C ARG A 79 -4.52 11.57 9.78
N TRP A 80 -3.51 11.64 10.65
CA TRP A 80 -2.29 12.38 10.39
C TRP A 80 -1.47 11.78 9.23
N VAL A 81 -1.23 10.46 9.24
CA VAL A 81 -0.50 9.79 8.15
C VAL A 81 -1.21 9.99 6.80
N HIS A 82 -2.55 9.86 6.78
CA HIS A 82 -3.35 10.13 5.59
C HIS A 82 -3.23 11.60 5.12
N PHE A 83 -3.30 12.55 6.05
CA PHE A 83 -3.18 13.98 5.76
C PHE A 83 -1.81 14.30 5.12
N ILE A 84 -0.72 13.82 5.72
CA ILE A 84 0.63 14.03 5.18
C ILE A 84 0.77 13.39 3.79
N HIS A 85 0.27 12.16 3.60
CA HIS A 85 0.29 11.50 2.30
C HIS A 85 -0.48 12.31 1.23
N ASN A 86 -1.63 12.89 1.58
CA ASN A 86 -2.34 13.80 0.67
C ASN A 86 -1.56 15.07 0.34
N LYS A 87 -0.82 15.66 1.29
CA LYS A 87 0.07 16.79 1.00
C LYS A 87 1.12 16.42 -0.03
N PHE A 88 1.73 15.25 0.08
CA PHE A 88 2.64 14.72 -0.95
C PHE A 88 1.95 14.47 -2.29
N ASN A 89 0.72 13.95 -2.28
CA ASN A 89 -0.05 13.79 -3.52
C ASN A 89 -0.25 15.14 -4.23
N VAL A 90 -0.67 16.18 -3.51
CA VAL A 90 -0.85 17.53 -4.08
C VAL A 90 0.47 18.08 -4.63
N MET A 91 1.58 17.97 -3.88
CA MET A 91 2.90 18.43 -4.35
C MET A 91 3.35 17.73 -5.63
N LEU A 92 3.01 16.44 -5.77
CA LEU A 92 3.33 15.63 -6.95
C LEU A 92 2.29 15.75 -8.08
N GLY A 93 1.32 16.69 -7.97
CA GLY A 93 0.26 16.89 -8.97
C GLY A 93 -0.79 15.77 -9.02
N LYS A 94 -0.83 14.88 -8.02
CA LYS A 94 -1.82 13.83 -7.87
C LYS A 94 -3.07 14.38 -7.16
N LYS A 95 -4.22 13.72 -7.40
CA LYS A 95 -5.46 14.06 -6.72
C LYS A 95 -5.41 13.62 -5.26
N GLU A 96 -5.97 14.44 -4.39
CA GLU A 96 -6.23 14.03 -3.00
C GLU A 96 -7.24 12.88 -2.98
N MET A 97 -7.09 12.03 -1.96
CA MET A 97 -7.98 10.91 -1.72
C MET A 97 -8.69 11.12 -0.39
N SER A 98 -9.96 10.73 -0.29
CA SER A 98 -10.65 10.76 1.01
C SER A 98 -10.08 9.68 1.93
N LEU A 99 -10.17 9.90 3.25
CA LEU A 99 -9.68 8.94 4.24
C LEU A 99 -10.33 7.56 4.06
N ALA A 100 -11.64 7.51 3.85
CA ALA A 100 -12.37 6.26 3.62
C ALA A 100 -11.80 5.49 2.42
N LYS A 101 -11.63 6.18 1.28
CA LYS A 101 -11.08 5.55 0.07
C LYS A 101 -9.62 5.12 0.24
N ALA A 102 -8.82 5.90 0.95
CA ALA A 102 -7.42 5.55 1.23
C ALA A 102 -7.32 4.28 2.09
N LEU A 103 -8.13 4.18 3.15
CA LEU A 103 -8.19 3.00 4.01
C LEU A 103 -8.70 1.78 3.25
N ASP A 104 -9.74 1.92 2.43
CA ASP A 104 -10.26 0.83 1.60
C ASP A 104 -9.20 0.32 0.62
N THR A 105 -8.45 1.23 -0.01
CA THR A 105 -7.35 0.89 -0.93
C THR A 105 -6.22 0.18 -0.19
N TYR A 106 -5.78 0.72 0.95
CA TYR A 106 -4.73 0.12 1.77
C TYR A 106 -5.11 -1.28 2.26
N ARG A 107 -6.32 -1.46 2.81
CA ARG A 107 -6.80 -2.75 3.30
C ARG A 107 -7.00 -3.77 2.18
N ALA A 108 -7.30 -3.32 0.96
CA ALA A 108 -7.41 -4.19 -0.20
C ALA A 108 -6.07 -4.88 -0.53
N GLU A 109 -4.92 -4.25 -0.24
CA GLU A 109 -3.59 -4.85 -0.44
C GLU A 109 -3.32 -6.06 0.48
N TYR A 110 -4.00 -6.14 1.63
CA TYR A 110 -3.93 -7.28 2.56
C TYR A 110 -4.91 -8.39 2.22
N LYS A 111 -5.90 -8.12 1.37
CA LYS A 111 -6.81 -9.19 0.93
C LYS A 111 -5.95 -10.21 0.20
N PRO A 112 -6.13 -11.51 0.47
CA PRO A 112 -5.45 -12.53 -0.31
C PRO A 112 -5.76 -12.23 -1.77
N LYS A 113 -4.72 -11.93 -2.56
CA LYS A 113 -4.88 -11.80 -4.01
C LYS A 113 -5.64 -13.07 -4.41
N PRO A 114 -6.83 -12.96 -5.04
CA PRO A 114 -7.63 -14.13 -5.36
C PRO A 114 -6.67 -15.11 -6.00
N ILE A 115 -6.76 -16.37 -5.59
CA ILE A 115 -5.88 -17.46 -5.97
C ILE A 115 -6.03 -17.65 -7.49
N TYR A 116 -5.50 -16.70 -8.26
CA TYR A 116 -5.68 -16.57 -9.70
C TYR A 116 -5.01 -17.75 -10.37
N LEU A 117 -3.98 -18.31 -9.72
CA LEU A 117 -3.44 -19.62 -10.06
C LEU A 117 -4.50 -20.72 -9.97
N SER A 118 -5.23 -20.86 -8.86
CA SER A 118 -6.20 -21.96 -8.71
C SER A 118 -7.41 -21.81 -9.62
N GLU A 119 -7.90 -20.59 -9.85
CA GLU A 119 -9.04 -20.36 -10.76
C GLU A 119 -8.63 -20.53 -12.22
N THR A 120 -7.48 -20.00 -12.64
CA THR A 120 -6.97 -20.21 -14.01
C THR A 120 -6.63 -21.68 -14.27
N ILE A 121 -6.03 -22.39 -13.31
CA ILE A 121 -5.77 -23.84 -13.39
C ILE A 121 -7.10 -24.61 -13.45
N ARG A 122 -8.10 -24.26 -12.63
CA ARG A 122 -9.43 -24.89 -12.65
C ARG A 122 -10.14 -24.65 -13.98
N MET A 123 -10.11 -23.42 -14.52
CA MET A 123 -10.74 -23.08 -15.79
C MET A 123 -10.05 -23.77 -16.97
N ARG A 124 -8.70 -23.75 -17.04
CA ARG A 124 -7.94 -24.49 -18.06
C ARG A 124 -8.30 -25.98 -18.07
N ARG A 125 -8.44 -26.60 -16.89
CA ARG A 125 -8.87 -28.00 -16.79
C ARG A 125 -10.26 -28.24 -17.37
N HIS A 126 -11.24 -27.36 -17.15
CA HIS A 126 -12.57 -27.48 -17.75
C HIS A 126 -12.56 -27.31 -19.27
N TYR A 127 -11.78 -26.35 -19.80
CA TYR A 127 -11.64 -26.17 -21.24
C TYR A 127 -11.02 -27.40 -21.92
N LEU A 128 -10.05 -28.06 -21.29
CA LEU A 128 -9.49 -29.32 -21.80
C LEU A 128 -10.56 -30.42 -21.88
N TYR A 129 -11.38 -30.61 -20.84
CA TYR A 129 -12.47 -31.60 -20.87
C TYR A 129 -13.53 -31.31 -21.93
N ILE A 130 -13.95 -30.04 -22.08
CA ILE A 130 -14.93 -29.66 -23.11
C ILE A 130 -14.36 -29.91 -24.52
N SER A 131 -13.10 -29.54 -24.76
CA SER A 131 -12.45 -29.80 -26.05
C SER A 131 -12.37 -31.29 -26.38
N PHE A 132 -12.08 -32.14 -25.40
CA PHE A 132 -12.03 -33.59 -25.56
C PHE A 132 -13.41 -34.19 -25.91
N ILE A 133 -14.47 -33.75 -25.23
CA ILE A 133 -15.84 -34.19 -25.51
C ILE A 133 -16.27 -33.79 -26.93
N LEU A 134 -15.97 -32.56 -27.36
CA LEU A 134 -16.29 -32.08 -28.70
C LEU A 134 -15.56 -32.89 -29.79
N ILE A 135 -14.29 -33.23 -29.57
CA ILE A 135 -13.51 -34.09 -30.49
C ILE A 135 -14.15 -35.48 -30.59
N LEU A 136 -14.54 -36.09 -29.47
CA LEU A 136 -15.21 -37.39 -29.48
C LEU A 136 -16.54 -37.35 -30.22
N CYS A 137 -17.39 -36.34 -29.97
CA CYS A 137 -18.65 -36.17 -30.68
C CYS A 137 -18.43 -35.99 -32.20
N PHE A 138 -17.41 -35.23 -32.59
CA PHE A 138 -17.05 -35.03 -33.99
C PHE A 138 -16.59 -36.34 -34.66
N LEU A 139 -15.77 -37.13 -33.98
CA LEU A 139 -15.32 -38.44 -34.49
C LEU A 139 -16.48 -39.42 -34.64
N ILE A 140 -17.44 -39.44 -33.70
CA ILE A 140 -18.64 -40.26 -33.78
C ILE A 140 -19.49 -39.85 -34.99
N TYR A 141 -19.73 -38.54 -35.16
CA TYR A 141 -20.47 -38.01 -36.32
C TYR A 141 -19.79 -38.29 -37.65
N TRP A 142 -18.46 -38.34 -37.69
CA TRP A 142 -17.73 -38.65 -38.93
C TRP A 142 -17.84 -40.12 -39.33
N TYR A 143 -17.92 -41.02 -38.34
CA TYR A 143 -17.90 -42.47 -38.57
C TYR A 143 -19.29 -43.09 -38.84
N TYR A 144 -20.37 -42.40 -38.43
CA TYR A 144 -21.77 -42.79 -38.63
C TYR A 144 -22.46 -41.88 -39.64
#